data_AF-A0A950KHH9-F1
#
_entry.id   AF-A0A950KHH9-F1
#
_cell.length_a   1.000
_cell.length_b   1.000
_cell.length_c   1.000
_cell.angle_alpha   90.00
_cell.angle_beta   90.00
_cell.angle_gamma   90.00
#
_symmetry.space_group_name_H-M   'P 1'
#
loop_
_entity.id
_entity.type
_entity.pdbx_description
1 polymer ?
#
loop_
_entity_poly.entity_id
_entity_poly.type
_entity_poly.pdbx_seq_one_letter_code
_entity_poly.pdbx_strand_id
1 'polypeptide(L)'
;MNNAFLLVMNGLTYGALLFIVSSGFTLIFGLMRIVNMSHGVFYILGAYVSYTVQSKTGNWFLSTLVGTAVVGLTALIVYQLINRVNGDLPRTLLTVGIAMILADFCLWAWGGLPLTLQPPAQLRKPV
;
A
#
# COMPACT_ATOMS: atom_id res chain seq x y z
N MET A 1 -37.77 -4.11 24.10
CA MET A 1 -36.32 -3.90 24.37
C MET A 1 -36.04 -2.43 24.12
N ASN A 2 -35.64 -1.66 25.15
CA ASN A 2 -35.58 -0.20 25.07
C ASN A 2 -34.53 0.25 24.03
N ASN A 3 -34.98 0.95 22.98
CA ASN A 3 -34.13 1.43 21.88
C ASN A 3 -32.92 2.25 22.35
N ALA A 4 -33.03 2.91 23.51
CA ALA A 4 -31.93 3.62 24.16
C ALA A 4 -30.74 2.70 24.53
N PHE A 5 -31.00 1.49 25.04
CA PHE A 5 -29.94 0.53 25.37
C PHE A 5 -29.19 0.08 24.11
N LEU A 6 -29.92 -0.18 23.03
CA LEU A 6 -29.33 -0.55 21.74
C LEU A 6 -28.47 0.59 21.17
N LEU A 7 -28.92 1.84 21.24
CA LEU A 7 -28.14 3.00 20.77
C LEU A 7 -26.82 3.16 21.54
N VAL A 8 -26.85 2.98 22.86
CA VAL A 8 -25.65 3.07 23.71
C VAL A 8 -24.67 1.94 23.36
N MET A 9 -25.15 0.71 23.19
CA MET A 9 -24.30 -0.41 22.78
C MET A 9 -23.69 -0.20 21.40
N ASN A 10 -24.47 0.30 20.43
CA ASN A 10 -23.98 0.57 19.08
C ASN A 10 -22.93 1.70 19.07
N GLY A 11 -23.17 2.76 19.83
CA GLY A 11 -22.20 3.85 20.01
C GLY A 11 -20.91 3.37 20.67
N LEU A 12 -20.99 2.49 21.66
CA LEU A 12 -19.82 1.92 22.33
C LEU A 12 -19.04 0.98 21.40
N THR A 13 -19.72 0.13 20.62
CA THR A 13 -19.06 -0.71 19.61
C THR A 13 -18.36 0.13 18.55
N TYR A 14 -19.04 1.15 18.02
CA TYR A 14 -18.46 2.04 17.02
C TYR A 14 -17.27 2.84 17.58
N GLY A 15 -17.39 3.34 18.81
CA GLY A 15 -16.30 4.01 19.52
C GLY A 15 -15.11 3.08 19.76
N ALA A 16 -15.34 1.83 20.15
CA ALA A 16 -14.29 0.83 20.34
C ALA A 16 -13.58 0.49 19.02
N LEU A 17 -14.33 0.36 17.91
CA LEU A 17 -13.75 0.17 16.58
C LEU A 17 -12.85 1.34 16.19
N LEU A 18 -13.34 2.58 16.31
CA LEU A 18 -12.54 3.78 16.01
C LEU A 18 -11.32 3.90 16.94
N PHE A 19 -11.46 3.54 18.22
CA PHE A 19 -10.36 3.55 19.19
C PHE A 19 -9.27 2.53 18.81
N ILE A 20 -9.65 1.31 18.42
CA ILE A 20 -8.68 0.28 17.99
C ILE A 20 -7.95 0.73 16.72
N VAL A 21 -8.68 1.25 15.73
CA VAL A 21 -8.08 1.77 14.48
C VAL A 21 -7.11 2.91 14.77
N SER A 22 -7.50 3.87 15.60
CA SER A 22 -6.68 5.04 15.94
C SER A 22 -5.45 4.65 16.77
N SER A 23 -5.61 3.82 17.79
CA SER A 23 -4.51 3.37 18.65
C SER A 23 -3.48 2.52 17.89
N GLY A 24 -3.91 1.67 16.95
CA GLY A 24 -3.03 0.94 16.06
C GLY A 24 -2.16 1.86 15.21
N PHE A 25 -2.75 2.90 14.60
CA PHE A 25 -2.02 3.91 13.84
C PHE A 25 -1.00 4.64 14.74
N THR A 26 -1.43 5.13 15.91
CA THR A 26 -0.52 5.80 16.86
C THR A 26 0.62 4.91 17.32
N LEU A 27 0.39 3.61 17.54
CA LEU A 27 1.42 2.68 18.01
C LEU A 27 2.46 2.37 16.92
N ILE A 28 2.02 2.19 15.68
CA ILE A 28 2.87 2.02 14.50
C ILE A 28 3.79 3.24 14.30
N PHE A 29 3.23 4.46 14.36
CA PHE A 29 4.01 5.69 14.16
C PHE A 29 4.81 6.11 15.39
N GLY A 30 4.32 5.82 16.60
CA GLY A 30 4.91 6.25 17.86
C GLY A 30 6.14 5.42 18.27
N LEU A 31 6.17 4.12 17.95
CA LEU A 31 7.25 3.22 18.38
C LEU A 31 8.31 2.95 17.31
N MET A 32 7.95 2.87 16.02
CA MET A 32 8.91 2.40 15.00
C MET A 32 10.00 3.42 14.63
N ARG A 33 9.87 4.70 15.00
CA ARG A 33 10.83 5.83 14.82
C ARG A 33 11.39 6.06 13.40
N ILE A 34 11.19 5.15 12.46
CA ILE A 34 11.47 5.24 11.02
C ILE A 34 10.37 4.47 10.31
N VAL A 35 9.46 5.19 9.65
CA VAL A 35 8.36 4.57 8.91
C VAL A 35 8.36 5.13 7.51
N ASN A 36 9.13 4.50 6.62
CA ASN A 36 8.91 4.73 5.20
C ASN A 36 7.54 4.14 4.84
N MET A 37 6.49 4.96 4.91
CA MET A 37 5.11 4.56 4.59
C MET A 37 4.91 4.26 3.10
N SER A 38 5.86 4.61 2.24
CA SER A 38 5.77 4.33 0.80
C SER A 38 5.98 2.86 0.44
N HIS A 39 6.40 2.00 1.37
CA HIS A 39 6.63 0.57 1.06
C HIS A 39 5.37 -0.14 0.53
N GLY A 40 4.18 0.18 1.07
CA GLY A 40 2.92 -0.40 0.63
C GLY A 40 2.57 -0.01 -0.82
N VAL A 41 2.86 1.23 -1.22
CA VAL A 41 2.60 1.67 -2.59
C VAL A 41 3.60 1.07 -3.58
N PHE A 42 4.84 0.80 -3.17
CA PHE A 42 5.80 0.07 -4.03
C PHE A 42 5.32 -1.34 -4.35
N TYR A 43 4.72 -2.03 -3.38
CA TYR A 43 4.12 -3.34 -3.59
C TYR A 43 2.99 -3.26 -4.64
N ILE A 44 2.05 -2.34 -4.45
CA ILE A 44 0.89 -2.17 -5.33
C ILE A 44 1.34 -1.77 -6.75
N LEU A 45 2.27 -0.82 -6.87
CA LEU A 45 2.82 -0.38 -8.14
C LEU A 45 3.52 -1.52 -8.89
N GLY A 46 4.31 -2.33 -8.19
CA GLY A 46 4.94 -3.52 -8.77
C GLY A 46 3.93 -4.54 -9.27
N ALA A 47 2.86 -4.78 -8.51
CA ALA A 47 1.79 -5.69 -8.90
C ALA A 47 1.05 -5.20 -10.17
N TYR A 48 0.69 -3.93 -10.22
CA TYR A 48 -0.01 -3.34 -11.37
C TYR A 48 0.85 -3.28 -12.64
N VAL A 49 2.12 -2.91 -12.52
CA VAL A 49 3.06 -2.95 -13.64
C VAL A 49 3.23 -4.39 -14.14
N SER A 50 3.42 -5.34 -13.22
CA SER A 50 3.49 -6.76 -13.61
C SER A 50 2.21 -7.20 -14.32
N TYR A 51 1.04 -6.80 -13.83
CA TYR A 51 -0.25 -7.16 -14.42
C TYR A 51 -0.37 -6.64 -15.85
N THR A 52 -0.03 -5.37 -16.08
CA THR A 52 -0.10 -4.77 -17.42
C THR A 52 0.83 -5.42 -18.42
N VAL A 53 2.06 -5.75 -17.99
CA VAL A 53 3.03 -6.45 -18.85
C VAL A 53 2.57 -7.87 -19.13
N GLN A 54 2.03 -8.56 -18.13
CA GLN A 54 1.49 -9.90 -18.31
C GLN A 54 0.27 -9.89 -19.26
N SER A 55 -0.62 -8.92 -19.13
CA SER A 55 -1.80 -8.80 -19.98
C SER A 55 -1.44 -8.56 -21.45
N LYS A 56 -0.33 -7.85 -21.72
CA LYS A 56 0.14 -7.58 -23.09
C LYS A 56 1.00 -8.70 -23.69
N THR A 57 1.89 -9.29 -22.90
CA THR A 57 2.91 -10.22 -23.42
C THR A 57 2.57 -11.69 -23.13
N GLY A 58 1.67 -11.97 -22.19
CA GLY A 58 1.36 -13.33 -21.73
C GLY A 58 2.49 -14.03 -20.95
N ASN A 59 3.65 -13.38 -20.78
CA ASN A 59 4.83 -13.97 -20.15
C ASN A 59 4.97 -13.52 -18.69
N TRP A 60 4.81 -14.46 -17.76
CA TRP A 60 4.91 -14.23 -16.32
C TRP A 60 6.33 -13.81 -15.87
N PHE A 61 7.39 -14.40 -16.45
CA PHE A 61 8.76 -14.05 -16.06
C PHE A 61 9.12 -12.63 -16.49
N LEU A 62 8.72 -12.24 -17.70
CA LEU A 62 8.94 -10.90 -18.20
C LEU A 62 8.17 -9.87 -17.36
N SER A 63 6.91 -10.16 -17.01
CA SER A 63 6.13 -9.26 -16.13
C SER A 63 6.78 -9.05 -14.78
N THR A 64 7.26 -10.12 -14.14
CA THR A 64 7.91 -10.03 -12.82
C THR A 64 9.21 -9.24 -12.89
N LEU A 65 10.01 -9.44 -13.94
CA LEU A 65 11.28 -8.73 -14.14
C LEU A 65 11.03 -7.24 -14.36
N VAL A 66 10.08 -6.89 -15.24
CA VAL A 66 9.72 -5.49 -15.50
C VAL A 66 9.11 -4.83 -14.25
N GLY A 67 8.20 -5.52 -13.55
CA GLY A 67 7.62 -5.01 -12.30
C GLY A 67 8.69 -4.72 -11.24
N THR A 68 9.63 -5.65 -11.06
CA THR A 68 10.75 -5.48 -10.13
C THR A 68 11.66 -4.32 -10.53
N ALA A 69 11.98 -4.19 -11.82
CA ALA A 69 12.82 -3.11 -12.34
C ALA A 69 12.17 -1.74 -12.12
N VAL A 70 10.87 -1.60 -12.42
CA VAL A 70 10.13 -0.34 -12.24
C VAL A 70 10.02 0.03 -10.77
N VAL A 71 9.75 -0.93 -9.88
CA VAL A 71 9.74 -0.67 -8.42
C VAL A 71 11.13 -0.26 -7.94
N GLY A 72 12.19 -0.94 -8.38
CA GLY A 72 13.56 -0.60 -8.03
C GLY A 72 13.94 0.82 -8.43
N LEU A 73 13.63 1.22 -9.67
CA LEU A 73 13.85 2.58 -10.16
C LEU A 73 13.06 3.62 -9.36
N THR A 74 11.79 3.35 -9.10
CA THR A 74 10.92 4.24 -8.32
C THR A 74 11.43 4.39 -6.88
N ALA A 75 11.85 3.28 -6.26
CA ALA A 75 12.42 3.28 -4.91
C ALA A 75 13.73 4.06 -4.85
N LEU A 76 14.61 3.96 -5.86
CA LEU A 76 15.83 4.77 -5.94
C LEU A 76 15.53 6.27 -6.04
N ILE A 77 14.53 6.67 -6.83
CA ILE A 77 14.09 8.06 -6.93
C ILE A 77 13.60 8.54 -5.56
N VAL A 78 12.70 7.80 -4.93
CA VAL A 78 12.16 8.14 -3.60
C VAL A 78 13.25 8.20 -2.54
N TYR A 79 14.20 7.26 -2.56
CA TYR A 79 15.35 7.26 -1.65
C TYR A 79 16.18 8.53 -1.80
N GLN A 80 16.46 8.97 -3.03
CA GLN A 80 17.17 10.22 -3.27
C GLN A 80 16.41 11.44 -2.75
N LEU A 81 15.08 11.49 -2.93
CA LEU A 81 14.23 12.55 -2.37
C LEU A 81 14.28 12.60 -0.84
N ILE A 82 14.18 11.45 -0.18
CA ILE A 82 14.25 11.36 1.29
C ILE A 82 15.62 11.83 1.80
N ASN A 83 16.70 11.44 1.11
CA ASN A 83 18.06 11.79 1.52
C ASN A 83 18.38 13.30 1.36
N ARG A 84 17.58 14.04 0.59
CA ARG A 84 17.71 15.51 0.46
C ARG A 84 17.12 16.26 1.65
N VAL A 85 16.28 15.60 2.47
CA VAL A 85 15.57 16.22 3.59
C VAL A 85 16.23 15.82 4.91
N ASN A 86 16.50 16.81 5.76
CA ASN A 86 17.06 16.62 7.09
C ASN A 86 15.97 16.75 8.17
N GLY A 87 16.01 15.86 9.16
CA GLY A 87 15.06 15.80 10.27
C GLY A 87 14.00 14.70 10.14
N ASP A 88 13.64 14.10 11.27
CA ASP A 88 12.77 12.90 11.30
C ASP A 88 11.31 13.21 10.92
N LEU A 89 10.78 14.33 11.39
CA LEU A 89 9.41 14.76 11.09
C LEU A 89 9.22 15.12 9.61
N PRO A 90 10.06 15.98 8.98
CA PRO A 90 9.96 16.25 7.54
C PRO A 90 10.14 15.02 6.65
N ARG A 91 11.05 14.10 7.01
CA ARG A 91 11.23 12.82 6.29
C ARG A 91 9.97 11.96 6.31
N THR A 92 9.31 11.88 7.47
CA THR A 92 8.07 11.11 7.63
C THR A 92 6.91 11.75 6.87
N LEU A 93 6.78 13.07 6.90
CA LEU A 93 5.76 13.77 6.13
C LEU A 93 5.97 13.60 4.61
N LEU A 94 7.24 13.60 4.16
CA LEU A 94 7.59 13.35 2.77
C LEU A 94 7.20 11.93 2.33
N THR A 95 7.51 10.89 3.12
CA THR A 95 7.17 9.50 2.77
C THR A 95 5.66 9.28 2.73
N VAL A 96 4.91 9.90 3.65
CA VAL A 96 3.43 9.87 3.62
C VAL A 96 2.89 10.59 2.38
N GLY A 97 3.41 11.78 2.06
CA GLY A 97 3.00 12.52 0.86
C GLY A 97 3.27 11.76 -0.43
N ILE A 98 4.47 11.17 -0.57
CA ILE A 98 4.84 10.34 -1.72
C ILE A 98 3.93 9.10 -1.80
N ALA A 99 3.64 8.46 -0.66
CA ALA A 99 2.76 7.31 -0.62
C ALA A 99 1.35 7.66 -1.14
N MET A 100 0.78 8.79 -0.72
CA MET A 100 -0.52 9.26 -1.19
C MET A 100 -0.51 9.57 -2.69
N ILE A 101 0.49 10.33 -3.18
CA ILE A 101 0.59 10.69 -4.60
C ILE A 101 0.69 9.45 -5.49
N LEU A 102 1.54 8.49 -5.11
CA LEU A 102 1.70 7.25 -5.87
C LEU A 102 0.47 6.35 -5.77
N ALA A 103 -0.22 6.33 -4.63
CA ALA A 103 -1.43 5.53 -4.45
C ALA A 103 -2.57 6.09 -5.32
N ASP A 104 -2.76 7.41 -5.32
CA ASP A 104 -3.74 8.09 -6.16
C ASP A 104 -3.40 7.93 -7.65
N PHE A 105 -2.12 7.98 -8.01
CA PHE A 105 -1.68 7.67 -9.37
C PHE A 105 -2.04 6.23 -9.79
N CYS A 106 -1.82 5.25 -8.90
CA CYS A 106 -2.20 3.86 -9.16
C CYS A 106 -3.72 3.73 -9.30
N LEU A 107 -4.48 4.40 -8.43
CA LEU A 107 -5.94 4.40 -8.48
C LEU A 107 -6.47 5.02 -9.78
N TRP A 108 -5.85 6.11 -10.25
CA TRP A 108 -6.21 6.75 -11.50
C TRP A 108 -5.90 5.88 -12.73
N ALA A 109 -4.74 5.21 -12.74
CA ALA A 109 -4.29 4.43 -13.89
C ALA A 109 -4.93 3.02 -13.98
N TRP A 110 -5.22 2.36 -12.86
CA TRP A 110 -5.74 0.98 -12.81
C TRP A 110 -7.14 0.84 -12.20
N GLY A 111 -7.66 1.90 -11.57
CA GLY A 111 -8.91 1.84 -10.82
C GLY A 111 -8.74 1.21 -9.43
N GLY A 112 -9.84 1.16 -8.68
CA GLY A 112 -9.87 0.58 -7.32
C GLY A 112 -10.21 -0.91 -7.26
N LEU A 113 -10.25 -1.59 -8.41
CA LEU A 113 -10.60 -3.00 -8.48
C LEU A 113 -9.38 -3.89 -8.25
N PRO A 114 -9.51 -4.98 -7.49
CA PRO A 114 -8.43 -5.93 -7.29
C PRO A 114 -8.14 -6.67 -8.60
N LEU A 115 -6.94 -6.48 -9.15
CA LEU A 115 -6.46 -7.18 -10.34
C LEU A 115 -5.56 -8.34 -9.93
N THR A 116 -5.80 -9.52 -10.50
CA THR A 116 -5.05 -10.73 -10.18
C THR A 116 -4.04 -11.07 -11.28
N LEU A 117 -2.80 -11.27 -10.87
CA LEU A 117 -1.76 -11.84 -11.71
C LEU A 117 -2.03 -13.34 -11.86
N GLN A 118 -2.08 -13.83 -13.10
CA GLN A 118 -2.24 -15.25 -13.35
C GLN A 118 -0.86 -15.93 -13.29
N PRO A 119 -0.63 -16.85 -12.34
CA PRO A 119 0.60 -17.63 -12.34
C PRO A 119 0.61 -18.59 -13.54
N PRO A 120 1.83 -18.94 -14.04
CA PRO A 120 1.98 -19.89 -15.13
C PRO A 120 1.47 -21.27 -14.70
N ALA A 121 1.04 -22.09 -15.68
CA ALA A 121 0.35 -23.36 -15.43
C ALA A 121 1.13 -24.32 -14.50
N GLN A 122 2.47 -24.26 -14.52
CA GLN A 122 3.35 -25.05 -13.68
C GLN A 122 3.23 -24.70 -12.18
N LEU A 123 2.92 -23.44 -11.85
CA LEU A 123 2.73 -22.93 -10.49
C LEU A 123 1.26 -22.92 -10.05
N ARG A 124 0.34 -23.29 -10.96
CA ARG A 124 -1.11 -23.32 -10.71
C ARG A 124 -1.59 -24.66 -10.13
N LYS A 125 -0.71 -25.44 -9.50
CA LYS A 125 -1.13 -26.71 -8.89
C LYS A 125 -2.12 -26.42 -7.76
N PRO A 126 -3.24 -27.16 -7.66
CA PRO A 126 -4.09 -27.10 -6.48
C PRO A 126 -3.27 -27.60 -5.30
N VAL A 127 -3.14 -26.77 -4.27
CA VAL A 127 -2.80 -27.22 -2.93
C VAL A 127 -4.04 -27.80 -2.27
#